data_AF-A0A420M871-F1
#
_entry.id   AF-A0A420M871-F1
#
_cell.length_a   1.000
_cell.length_b   1.000
_cell.length_c   1.000
_cell.angle_alpha   90.00
_cell.angle_beta   90.00
_cell.angle_gamma   90.00
#
_symmetry.space_group_name_H-M   'P 1'
#
loop_
_entity.id
_entity.type
_entity.pdbx_description
1 polymer ?
#
loop_
_entity_poly.entity_id
_entity_poly.type
_entity_poly.pdbx_seq_one_letter_code
_entity_poly.pdbx_strand_id
1 'polypeptide(L)'
;MRRSKILCLLAAQGLSVSIAAAGLDRSRSQFRQFFPTVERYFKPRLHEECPKQFADYFNESLHEMDGSHRYSSDLMDCILNAYGEVHKANMAVTGILLALLPAGLVQFGPSMAEISLLSARRPVLATFLGFGLMSPNPTEFDFEGILEKASNDGAPLIPIKALDGKHFVAKVLVSLIEYAIAMAATGNLFYQVYRFTYYAVSLAPLVVYLPGLPETATLFGWAFLNLPIYLLSFVVFALTFRQTTPRRRNRLVELIKDELTPCGQGRDLRIERRQDRKFLQHLLGTAVRLVGGLHIILGTVLIGSIALIPLADSLPVIYTFVFAAILTRAILSYELNGLARRTKRSDQIDSQTSYSNVYETHALQPKQYNSLKQSD
;
A
#
# COMPACT_ATOMS: atom_id res chain seq x y z
N MET A 1 3.00 16.09 -19.41
CA MET A 1 4.03 16.91 -18.74
C MET A 1 3.54 17.63 -17.48
N ARG A 2 2.36 18.28 -17.46
CA ARG A 2 1.87 19.01 -16.25
C ARG A 2 1.57 18.12 -15.02
N ARG A 3 1.06 16.89 -15.21
CA ARG A 3 0.74 15.95 -14.11
C ARG A 3 1.98 15.38 -13.39
N SER A 4 3.09 15.18 -14.11
CA SER A 4 4.35 14.70 -13.52
C SER A 4 5.00 15.76 -12.63
N LYS A 5 4.87 17.05 -12.95
CA LYS A 5 5.36 18.14 -12.07
C LYS A 5 4.55 18.24 -10.77
N ILE A 6 3.24 18.01 -10.81
CA ILE A 6 2.37 18.04 -9.62
C ILE A 6 2.62 16.82 -8.73
N LEU A 7 2.82 15.63 -9.30
CA LEU A 7 3.20 14.43 -8.53
C LEU A 7 4.61 14.56 -7.92
N CYS A 8 5.58 15.12 -8.64
CA CYS A 8 6.91 15.42 -8.08
C CYS A 8 6.84 16.45 -6.94
N LEU A 9 5.97 17.46 -7.05
CA LEU A 9 5.73 18.43 -5.99
C LEU A 9 5.07 17.79 -4.76
N LEU A 10 4.13 16.85 -4.94
CA LEU A 10 3.52 16.11 -3.84
C LEU A 10 4.50 15.12 -3.17
N ALA A 11 5.38 14.47 -3.95
CA ALA A 11 6.45 13.64 -3.41
C ALA A 11 7.51 14.46 -2.65
N ALA A 12 7.84 15.66 -3.15
CA ALA A 12 8.70 16.61 -2.45
C ALA A 12 8.03 17.17 -1.18
N GLN A 13 6.70 17.34 -1.19
CA GLN A 13 5.92 17.72 0.00
C GLN A 13 5.89 16.60 1.05
N GLY A 14 5.77 15.34 0.64
CA GLY A 14 5.90 14.19 1.57
C GLY A 14 7.27 14.12 2.25
N LEU A 15 8.35 14.43 1.52
CA LEU A 15 9.71 14.54 2.06
C LEU A 15 9.91 15.76 2.98
N SER A 16 9.20 16.86 2.74
CA SER A 16 9.32 18.08 3.56
C SER A 16 8.42 18.09 4.80
N VAL A 17 7.35 17.28 4.84
CA VAL A 17 6.58 17.05 6.08
C VAL A 17 7.46 16.36 7.14
N SER A 18 8.39 15.49 6.75
CA SER A 18 9.39 14.94 7.68
C SER A 18 10.37 15.98 8.21
N ILE A 19 10.66 17.05 7.44
CA ILE A 19 11.58 18.12 7.85
C ILE A 19 10.86 19.14 8.76
N ALA A 20 9.57 19.38 8.57
CA ALA A 20 8.79 20.28 9.43
C ALA A 20 8.59 19.72 10.86
N ALA A 21 8.71 18.41 11.04
CA ALA A 21 8.73 17.79 12.36
C ALA A 21 10.02 18.06 13.15
N ALA A 22 11.06 18.63 12.50
CA ALA A 22 12.40 18.85 13.04
C ALA A 22 12.49 19.78 14.28
N GLY A 23 11.38 20.39 14.69
CA GLY A 23 11.31 21.38 15.78
C GLY A 23 10.24 21.09 16.83
N LEU A 24 9.66 19.89 16.87
CA LEU A 24 8.72 19.51 17.93
C LEU A 24 9.48 18.79 19.05
N ASP A 25 9.45 19.39 20.23
CA ASP A 25 9.95 18.79 21.48
C ASP A 25 9.38 17.37 21.66
N ARG A 26 10.20 16.50 22.25
CA ARG A 26 9.85 15.09 22.52
C ARG A 26 8.52 15.02 23.26
N SER A 27 7.56 14.28 22.71
CA SER A 27 6.36 13.92 23.46
C SER A 27 6.73 12.93 24.56
N ARG A 28 6.79 13.39 25.83
CA ARG A 28 6.94 12.54 27.04
C ARG A 28 5.63 11.80 27.39
N SER A 29 4.84 11.44 26.37
CA SER A 29 3.58 10.70 26.55
C SER A 29 3.79 9.19 26.60
N GLN A 30 4.93 8.72 26.09
CA GLN A 30 5.39 7.34 26.27
C GLN A 30 5.47 7.03 27.78
N PHE A 31 5.25 5.78 28.18
CA PHE A 31 5.19 5.32 29.57
C PHE A 31 3.99 5.82 30.42
N ARG A 32 3.08 6.66 29.90
CA ARG A 32 1.83 7.01 30.64
C ARG A 32 0.81 5.87 30.62
N GLN A 33 0.67 5.24 29.46
CA GLN A 33 -0.23 4.12 29.21
C GLN A 33 0.57 3.00 28.55
N PHE A 34 0.28 1.77 28.95
CA PHE A 34 0.88 0.59 28.36
C PHE A 34 -0.18 -0.29 27.68
N PHE A 35 0.28 -1.33 26.97
CA PHE A 35 -0.61 -2.38 26.49
C PHE A 35 -1.36 -3.06 27.66
N PRO A 36 -2.60 -3.57 27.43
CA PRO A 36 -3.53 -3.96 28.49
C PRO A 36 -2.95 -4.90 29.57
N THR A 37 -2.12 -5.86 29.17
CA THR A 37 -1.49 -6.80 30.11
C THR A 37 -0.47 -6.09 31.00
N VAL A 38 0.36 -5.19 30.45
CA VAL A 38 1.34 -4.42 31.21
C VAL A 38 0.66 -3.40 32.12
N GLU A 39 -0.31 -2.68 31.57
CA GLU A 39 -1.09 -1.67 32.29
C GLU A 39 -1.77 -2.26 33.53
N ARG A 40 -2.34 -3.47 33.40
CA ARG A 40 -3.09 -4.11 34.49
C ARG A 40 -2.20 -4.77 35.54
N TYR A 41 -1.15 -5.49 35.13
CA TYR A 41 -0.41 -6.36 36.04
C TYR A 41 0.95 -5.82 36.45
N PHE A 42 1.61 -5.04 35.59
CA PHE A 42 3.00 -4.61 35.81
C PHE A 42 3.10 -3.14 36.20
N LYS A 43 2.24 -2.26 35.68
CA LYS A 43 2.30 -0.82 35.96
C LYS A 43 2.35 -0.47 37.47
N PRO A 44 1.52 -1.06 38.36
CA PRO A 44 1.61 -0.76 39.80
C PRO A 44 2.99 -1.08 40.37
N ARG A 45 3.52 -2.26 40.03
CA ARG A 45 4.84 -2.72 40.46
C ARG A 45 5.97 -1.86 39.90
N LEU A 46 5.88 -1.46 38.63
CA LEU A 46 6.87 -0.57 38.01
C LEU A 46 6.90 0.81 38.69
N HIS A 47 5.74 1.36 39.07
CA HIS A 47 5.70 2.63 39.81
C HIS A 47 6.24 2.52 41.24
N GLU A 48 6.10 1.36 41.87
CA GLU A 48 6.65 1.08 43.20
C GLU A 48 8.18 0.89 43.17
N GLU A 49 8.71 0.17 42.18
CA GLU A 49 10.14 -0.13 42.06
C GLU A 49 10.96 1.01 41.41
N CYS A 50 10.35 1.81 40.52
CA CYS A 50 11.02 2.88 39.76
C CYS A 50 10.48 4.31 39.99
N PRO A 51 10.16 4.75 41.23
CA PRO A 51 9.45 6.01 41.46
C PRO A 51 10.26 7.24 41.04
N LYS A 52 11.59 7.21 41.24
CA LYS A 52 12.49 8.34 40.91
C LYS A 52 12.61 8.52 39.41
N GLN A 53 12.82 7.43 38.69
CA GLN A 53 13.00 7.44 37.24
C GLN A 53 11.74 7.92 36.52
N PHE A 54 10.55 7.52 37.01
CA PHE A 54 9.29 8.06 36.50
C PHE A 54 9.17 9.57 36.78
N ALA A 55 9.51 10.03 37.99
CA ALA A 55 9.46 11.45 38.33
C ALA A 55 10.41 12.28 37.45
N ASP A 56 11.64 11.81 37.24
CA ASP A 56 12.66 12.48 36.42
C ASP A 56 12.26 12.50 34.95
N TYR A 57 11.73 11.38 34.42
CA TYR A 57 11.25 11.30 33.04
C TYR A 57 10.10 12.27 32.76
N PHE A 58 9.17 12.48 33.69
CA PHE A 58 8.06 13.42 33.51
C PHE A 58 8.39 14.87 33.91
N ASN A 59 9.57 15.13 34.46
CA ASN A 59 9.95 16.47 34.89
C ASN A 59 10.45 17.32 33.71
N GLU A 60 9.59 18.21 33.21
CA GLU A 60 9.89 19.09 32.06
C GLU A 60 11.02 20.10 32.33
N SER A 61 11.35 20.38 33.59
CA SER A 61 12.47 21.27 33.93
C SER A 61 13.85 20.66 33.64
N LEU A 62 13.90 19.34 33.48
CA LEU A 62 15.12 18.61 33.14
C LEU A 62 15.27 18.54 31.62
N HIS A 63 16.06 19.46 31.05
CA HIS A 63 16.39 19.43 29.63
C HIS A 63 17.46 18.36 29.35
N GLU A 64 17.23 17.54 28.33
CA GLU A 64 18.23 16.61 27.79
C GLU A 64 19.23 17.42 26.92
N MET A 65 20.48 17.51 27.36
CA MET A 65 21.57 18.09 26.56
C MET A 65 22.00 17.06 25.49
N ASP A 66 22.33 17.54 24.28
CA ASP A 66 22.96 16.80 23.20
C ASP A 66 22.21 15.57 22.64
N GLY A 67 20.87 15.54 22.76
CA GLY A 67 20.08 14.40 22.28
C GLY A 67 20.35 13.11 23.05
N SER A 68 20.99 13.20 24.23
CA SER A 68 21.15 12.08 25.13
C SER A 68 19.79 11.74 25.74
N HIS A 69 19.19 10.64 25.28
CA HIS A 69 17.94 10.07 25.79
C HIS A 69 18.12 9.45 27.20
N ARG A 70 18.78 10.18 28.10
CA ARG A 70 19.25 9.68 29.39
C ARG A 70 18.09 9.29 30.28
N TYR A 71 17.09 10.16 30.44
CA TYR A 71 15.98 9.89 31.37
C TYR A 71 15.08 8.76 30.88
N SER A 72 14.91 8.63 29.56
CA SER A 72 14.18 7.50 28.98
C SER A 72 14.99 6.20 29.05
N SER A 73 16.30 6.23 28.85
CA SER A 73 17.18 5.08 29.03
C SER A 73 17.20 4.61 30.49
N ASP A 74 17.41 5.52 31.44
CA ASP A 74 17.45 5.21 32.88
C ASP A 74 16.12 4.61 33.37
N LEU A 75 14.99 5.15 32.88
CA LEU A 75 13.66 4.60 33.17
C LEU A 75 13.49 3.21 32.55
N MET A 76 13.91 3.02 31.29
CA MET A 76 13.83 1.73 30.63
C MET A 76 14.69 0.67 31.33
N ASP A 77 15.90 1.01 31.75
CA ASP A 77 16.79 0.11 32.51
C ASP A 77 16.16 -0.29 33.85
N CYS A 78 15.55 0.65 34.58
CA CYS A 78 14.83 0.34 35.80
C CYS A 78 13.63 -0.59 35.54
N ILE A 79 12.81 -0.28 34.53
CA ILE A 79 11.66 -1.10 34.14
C ILE A 79 12.11 -2.52 33.79
N LEU A 80 13.16 -2.66 32.97
CA LEU A 80 13.68 -3.96 32.57
C LEU A 80 14.12 -4.75 33.80
N ASN A 81 14.84 -4.13 34.74
CA ASN A 81 15.26 -4.81 35.98
C ASN A 81 14.05 -5.29 36.82
N ALA A 82 13.01 -4.49 36.94
CA ALA A 82 11.78 -4.82 37.66
C ALA A 82 10.91 -5.90 36.97
N TYR A 83 10.96 -5.97 35.64
CA TYR A 83 10.08 -6.82 34.83
C TYR A 83 10.35 -8.33 35.03
N GLY A 84 11.59 -8.70 35.37
CA GLY A 84 12.02 -10.08 35.57
C GLY A 84 12.37 -10.84 34.28
N GLU A 85 13.23 -11.85 34.40
CA GLU A 85 13.89 -12.51 33.26
C GLU A 85 12.91 -13.23 32.31
N VAL A 86 11.89 -13.91 32.84
CA VAL A 86 10.90 -14.60 32.00
C VAL A 86 10.12 -13.62 31.12
N HIS A 87 9.77 -12.45 31.67
CA HIS A 87 9.02 -11.44 30.93
C HIS A 87 9.89 -10.68 29.93
N LYS A 88 11.19 -10.48 30.23
CA LYS A 88 12.17 -10.00 29.24
C LYS A 88 12.29 -10.97 28.07
N ALA A 89 12.40 -12.26 28.34
CA ALA A 89 12.44 -13.29 27.29
C ALA A 89 11.16 -13.29 26.43
N ASN A 90 9.98 -13.16 27.06
CA ASN A 90 8.71 -13.06 26.35
C ASN A 90 8.63 -11.80 25.46
N MET A 91 9.13 -10.66 25.95
CA MET A 91 9.23 -9.42 25.18
C MET A 91 10.16 -9.59 23.97
N ALA A 92 11.31 -10.27 24.14
CA ALA A 92 12.23 -10.54 23.04
C ALA A 92 11.59 -11.43 21.96
N VAL A 93 10.88 -12.50 22.35
CA VAL A 93 10.12 -13.36 21.41
C VAL A 93 9.06 -12.55 20.68
N THR A 94 8.36 -11.66 21.38
CA THR A 94 7.35 -10.79 20.78
C THR A 94 7.96 -9.83 19.76
N GLY A 95 9.11 -9.22 20.08
CA GLY A 95 9.86 -8.36 19.16
C GLY A 95 10.25 -9.09 17.88
N ILE A 96 10.66 -10.36 17.96
CA ILE A 96 10.97 -11.18 16.78
C ILE A 96 9.71 -11.39 15.91
N LEU A 97 8.57 -11.75 16.51
CA LEU A 97 7.32 -11.96 15.75
C LEU A 97 6.86 -10.67 15.07
N LEU A 98 6.95 -9.54 15.77
CA LEU A 98 6.64 -8.22 15.23
C LEU A 98 7.63 -7.83 14.11
N ALA A 99 8.92 -8.13 14.26
CA ALA A 99 9.94 -7.87 13.23
C ALA A 99 9.68 -8.66 11.93
N LEU A 100 9.13 -9.87 12.04
CA LEU A 100 8.78 -10.70 10.89
C LEU A 100 7.51 -10.22 10.18
N LEU A 101 6.67 -9.40 10.83
CA LEU A 101 5.36 -9.01 10.30
C LEU A 101 5.46 -8.27 8.96
N PRO A 102 6.30 -7.23 8.77
CA PRO A 102 6.42 -6.57 7.46
C PRO A 102 6.81 -7.55 6.35
N ALA A 103 7.80 -8.41 6.59
CA ALA A 103 8.25 -9.40 5.61
C ALA A 103 7.19 -10.49 5.34
N GLY A 104 6.44 -10.91 6.36
CA GLY A 104 5.34 -11.86 6.23
C GLY A 104 4.19 -11.29 5.39
N LEU A 105 3.84 -10.01 5.61
CA LEU A 105 2.77 -9.36 4.86
C LEU A 105 3.13 -9.11 3.39
N VAL A 106 4.40 -8.98 3.02
CA VAL A 106 4.83 -8.86 1.61
C VAL A 106 4.34 -10.03 0.74
N GLN A 107 4.15 -11.22 1.33
CA GLN A 107 3.62 -12.39 0.61
C GLN A 107 2.17 -12.19 0.16
N PHE A 108 1.39 -11.44 0.94
CA PHE A 108 0.02 -11.04 0.60
C PHE A 108 -0.04 -9.63 -0.01
N GLY A 109 1.07 -8.91 0.07
CA GLY A 109 1.26 -7.54 -0.37
C GLY A 109 1.00 -7.36 -1.86
N PRO A 110 0.52 -6.19 -2.27
CA PRO A 110 0.36 -5.90 -3.67
C PRO A 110 1.72 -5.73 -4.32
N SER A 111 1.85 -6.19 -5.55
CA SER A 111 2.98 -5.79 -6.37
C SER A 111 2.88 -4.29 -6.69
N MET A 112 4.01 -3.62 -6.79
CA MET A 112 4.07 -2.23 -7.24
C MET A 112 3.40 -2.03 -8.61
N ALA A 113 3.49 -3.04 -9.48
CA ALA A 113 2.86 -3.04 -10.80
C ALA A 113 1.34 -3.22 -10.70
N GLU A 114 0.84 -4.06 -9.78
CA GLU A 114 -0.59 -4.27 -9.56
C GLU A 114 -1.28 -2.97 -9.10
N ILE A 115 -0.72 -2.29 -8.10
CA ILE A 115 -1.29 -1.04 -7.57
C ILE A 115 -1.18 0.09 -8.59
N SER A 116 -0.07 0.19 -9.31
CA SER A 116 0.08 1.22 -10.35
C SER A 116 -0.88 0.99 -11.52
N LEU A 117 -1.13 -0.27 -11.92
CA LEU A 117 -2.13 -0.61 -12.93
C LEU A 117 -3.56 -0.29 -12.45
N LEU A 118 -3.92 -0.62 -11.21
CA LEU A 118 -5.23 -0.28 -10.64
C LEU A 118 -5.42 1.23 -10.51
N SER A 119 -4.39 1.95 -10.07
CA SER A 119 -4.41 3.41 -9.89
C SER A 119 -4.61 4.18 -11.21
N ALA A 120 -4.38 3.53 -12.35
CA ALA A 120 -4.69 4.06 -13.66
C ALA A 120 -6.21 4.28 -13.87
N ARG A 121 -7.03 3.62 -13.07
CA ARG A 121 -8.51 3.71 -13.06
C ARG A 121 -9.08 4.22 -11.75
N ARG A 122 -8.71 3.59 -10.63
CA ARG A 122 -9.26 3.85 -9.30
C ARG A 122 -8.14 4.24 -8.34
N PRO A 123 -7.52 5.43 -8.52
CA PRO A 123 -6.37 5.86 -7.71
C PRO A 123 -6.67 5.95 -6.22
N VAL A 124 -7.88 6.32 -5.82
CA VAL A 124 -8.21 6.47 -4.39
C VAL A 124 -8.32 5.09 -3.73
N LEU A 125 -9.05 4.16 -4.35
CA LEU A 125 -9.13 2.79 -3.87
C LEU A 125 -7.76 2.12 -3.83
N ALA A 126 -6.95 2.28 -4.88
CA ALA A 126 -5.59 1.74 -4.95
C ALA A 126 -4.71 2.25 -3.79
N THR A 127 -4.89 3.51 -3.38
CA THR A 127 -4.14 4.09 -2.25
C THR A 127 -4.55 3.44 -0.92
N PHE A 128 -5.86 3.29 -0.65
CA PHE A 128 -6.33 2.62 0.56
C PHE A 128 -5.91 1.14 0.60
N LEU A 129 -6.00 0.42 -0.51
CA LEU A 129 -5.53 -0.97 -0.59
C LEU A 129 -4.01 -1.05 -0.36
N GLY A 130 -3.25 -0.10 -0.91
CA GLY A 130 -1.81 -0.01 -0.70
C GLY A 130 -1.43 0.21 0.77
N PHE A 131 -2.17 1.06 1.51
CA PHE A 131 -1.96 1.24 2.94
C PHE A 131 -2.43 0.03 3.76
N GLY A 132 -3.58 -0.57 3.44
CA GLY A 132 -4.13 -1.70 4.19
C GLY A 132 -3.24 -2.95 4.21
N LEU A 133 -2.34 -3.11 3.23
CA LEU A 133 -1.40 -4.22 3.14
C LEU A 133 -0.07 -3.96 3.87
N MET A 134 0.14 -2.74 4.37
CA MET A 134 1.30 -2.26 5.14
C MET A 134 2.66 -2.30 4.42
N SER A 135 2.90 -3.28 3.54
CA SER A 135 4.18 -3.49 2.88
C SER A 135 4.02 -3.84 1.39
N PRO A 136 4.65 -3.09 0.50
CA PRO A 136 4.56 -3.32 -0.92
C PRO A 136 5.55 -4.38 -1.39
N ASN A 137 5.16 -5.22 -2.34
CA ASN A 137 6.00 -6.29 -2.84
C ASN A 137 6.98 -5.77 -3.94
N PRO A 138 8.31 -5.84 -3.73
CA PRO A 138 9.33 -5.29 -4.62
C PRO A 138 9.68 -6.20 -5.82
N THR A 139 8.69 -6.91 -6.35
CA THR A 139 8.84 -7.71 -7.57
C THR A 139 9.10 -6.85 -8.79
N GLU A 140 9.54 -7.49 -9.87
CA GLU A 140 9.72 -6.82 -11.16
C GLU A 140 8.40 -6.27 -11.71
N PHE A 141 8.51 -5.16 -12.45
CA PHE A 141 7.36 -4.53 -13.10
C PHE A 141 6.96 -5.29 -14.36
N ASP A 142 6.19 -6.36 -14.18
CA ASP A 142 5.61 -7.15 -15.27
C ASP A 142 4.10 -6.88 -15.41
N PHE A 143 3.77 -5.76 -16.04
CA PHE A 143 2.38 -5.35 -16.25
C PHE A 143 1.64 -6.30 -17.20
N GLU A 144 2.34 -6.83 -18.20
CA GLU A 144 1.79 -7.77 -19.17
C GLU A 144 1.42 -9.10 -18.53
N GLY A 145 2.34 -9.73 -17.79
CA GLY A 145 2.08 -11.00 -17.12
C GLY A 145 0.97 -10.89 -16.07
N ILE A 146 0.84 -9.75 -15.38
CA ILE A 146 -0.28 -9.49 -14.46
C ILE A 146 -1.62 -9.51 -15.21
N LEU A 147 -1.70 -8.84 -16.37
CA LEU A 147 -2.93 -8.74 -17.15
C LEU A 147 -3.28 -10.09 -17.79
N GLU A 148 -2.27 -10.81 -18.30
CA GLU A 148 -2.43 -12.13 -18.90
C GLU A 148 -2.89 -13.16 -17.87
N LYS A 149 -2.24 -13.22 -16.70
CA LYS A 149 -2.65 -14.10 -15.60
C LYS A 149 -4.08 -13.81 -15.14
N ALA A 150 -4.41 -12.53 -14.97
CA ALA A 150 -5.77 -12.11 -14.60
C ALA A 150 -6.83 -12.40 -15.69
N SER A 151 -6.42 -12.51 -16.96
CA SER A 151 -7.29 -12.85 -18.08
C SER A 151 -7.46 -14.37 -18.27
N ASN A 152 -6.38 -15.15 -18.12
CA ASN A 152 -6.30 -16.57 -18.48
C ASN A 152 -6.66 -17.52 -17.32
N ASP A 153 -6.40 -17.17 -16.05
CA ASP A 153 -6.77 -18.00 -14.86
C ASP A 153 -8.25 -17.83 -14.46
N GLY A 154 -9.15 -17.73 -15.45
CA GLY A 154 -10.55 -17.30 -15.30
C GLY A 154 -11.51 -18.26 -14.57
N ALA A 155 -11.11 -18.92 -13.49
CA ALA A 155 -12.02 -19.36 -12.44
C ALA A 155 -11.91 -18.34 -11.28
N PRO A 156 -12.75 -17.29 -11.27
CA PRO A 156 -12.68 -16.34 -10.18
C PRO A 156 -13.07 -17.03 -8.87
N LEU A 157 -12.35 -16.72 -7.78
CA LEU A 157 -12.67 -17.18 -6.41
C LEU A 157 -14.13 -16.88 -6.02
N ILE A 158 -14.78 -15.92 -6.70
CA ILE A 158 -16.19 -15.59 -6.58
C ILE A 158 -16.77 -15.61 -8.00
N PRO A 159 -17.84 -16.37 -8.32
CA PRO A 159 -18.39 -16.44 -9.66
C PRO A 159 -18.86 -15.05 -10.16
N ILE A 160 -18.00 -14.35 -10.90
CA ILE A 160 -18.17 -12.96 -11.34
C ILE A 160 -19.42 -12.76 -12.20
N LYS A 161 -19.93 -13.81 -12.88
CA LYS A 161 -21.19 -13.71 -13.65
C LYS A 161 -22.39 -13.30 -12.79
N ALA A 162 -22.42 -13.64 -11.51
CA ALA A 162 -23.50 -13.26 -10.60
C ALA A 162 -23.42 -11.79 -10.17
N LEU A 163 -22.21 -11.22 -10.11
CA LEU A 163 -21.97 -9.81 -9.77
C LEU A 163 -21.88 -8.89 -10.99
N ASP A 164 -21.92 -9.41 -12.22
CA ASP A 164 -21.95 -8.63 -13.47
C ASP A 164 -23.33 -7.99 -13.73
N GLY A 165 -23.97 -7.54 -12.65
CA GLY A 165 -25.30 -6.96 -12.64
C GLY A 165 -25.36 -5.74 -13.55
N LYS A 166 -26.25 -5.79 -14.55
CA LYS A 166 -26.66 -4.62 -15.34
C LYS A 166 -27.17 -3.45 -14.47
N HIS A 167 -27.63 -3.75 -13.25
CA HIS A 167 -28.25 -2.78 -12.35
C HIS A 167 -27.22 -1.87 -11.69
N PHE A 168 -27.42 -0.55 -11.84
CA PHE A 168 -26.59 0.50 -11.24
C PHE A 168 -26.41 0.32 -9.72
N VAL A 169 -27.46 -0.13 -9.02
CA VAL A 169 -27.45 -0.37 -7.57
C VAL A 169 -26.42 -1.42 -7.16
N ALA A 170 -26.29 -2.51 -7.91
CA ALA A 170 -25.30 -3.55 -7.62
C ALA A 170 -23.86 -3.02 -7.74
N LYS A 171 -23.59 -2.16 -8.74
CA LYS A 171 -22.28 -1.53 -8.94
C LYS A 171 -21.88 -0.66 -7.75
N VAL A 172 -22.82 0.18 -7.30
CA VAL A 172 -22.62 1.08 -6.17
C VAL A 172 -22.40 0.29 -4.88
N LEU A 173 -23.19 -0.78 -4.66
CA LEU A 173 -23.06 -1.61 -3.47
C LEU A 173 -21.70 -2.32 -3.39
N VAL A 174 -21.25 -2.92 -4.49
CA VAL A 174 -19.93 -3.57 -4.55
C VAL A 174 -18.82 -2.54 -4.27
N SER A 175 -18.86 -1.39 -4.94
CA SER A 175 -17.89 -0.32 -4.67
C SER A 175 -17.92 0.14 -3.23
N LEU A 176 -19.11 0.27 -2.61
CA LEU A 176 -19.22 0.70 -1.21
C LEU A 176 -18.58 -0.31 -0.27
N ILE A 177 -18.81 -1.61 -0.49
CA ILE A 177 -18.20 -2.69 0.30
C ILE A 177 -16.67 -2.68 0.16
N GLU A 178 -16.15 -2.54 -1.06
CA GLU A 178 -14.70 -2.46 -1.31
C GLU A 178 -14.06 -1.30 -0.54
N TYR A 179 -14.69 -0.13 -0.61
CA TYR A 179 -14.23 1.06 0.10
C TYR A 179 -14.31 0.91 1.61
N ALA A 180 -15.40 0.33 2.13
CA ALA A 180 -15.56 0.10 3.56
C ALA A 180 -14.44 -0.81 4.09
N ILE A 181 -14.14 -1.90 3.39
CA ILE A 181 -13.06 -2.83 3.76
C ILE A 181 -11.69 -2.16 3.63
N ALA A 182 -11.42 -1.45 2.52
CA ALA A 182 -10.13 -0.80 2.29
C ALA A 182 -9.86 0.33 3.32
N MET A 183 -10.88 1.11 3.66
CA MET A 183 -10.79 2.13 4.70
C MET A 183 -10.64 1.50 6.09
N ALA A 184 -11.34 0.41 6.39
CA ALA A 184 -11.19 -0.30 7.66
C ALA A 184 -9.78 -0.89 7.81
N ALA A 185 -9.22 -1.48 6.76
CA ALA A 185 -7.85 -1.98 6.75
C ALA A 185 -6.82 -0.86 6.93
N THR A 186 -7.00 0.27 6.25
CA THR A 186 -6.14 1.45 6.40
C THR A 186 -6.25 2.05 7.81
N GLY A 187 -7.47 2.18 8.33
CA GLY A 187 -7.71 2.64 9.69
C GLY A 187 -7.09 1.71 10.72
N ASN A 188 -7.16 0.39 10.51
CA ASN A 188 -6.48 -0.58 11.36
C ASN A 188 -4.96 -0.36 11.37
N LEU A 189 -4.31 -0.15 10.21
CA LEU A 189 -2.89 0.17 10.15
C LEU A 189 -2.55 1.38 11.04
N PHE A 190 -3.22 2.52 10.81
CA PHE A 190 -2.91 3.74 11.57
C PHE A 190 -3.28 3.62 13.05
N TYR A 191 -4.33 2.89 13.39
CA TYR A 191 -4.70 2.61 14.78
C TYR A 191 -3.65 1.77 15.50
N GLN A 192 -3.12 0.72 14.86
CA GLN A 192 -2.07 -0.10 15.46
C GLN A 192 -0.73 0.66 15.52
N VAL A 193 -0.39 1.45 14.49
CA VAL A 193 0.78 2.34 14.54
C VAL A 193 0.65 3.34 15.70
N TYR A 194 -0.53 3.92 15.91
CA TYR A 194 -0.79 4.78 17.07
C TYR A 194 -0.55 4.05 18.39
N ARG A 195 -1.09 2.83 18.55
CA ARG A 195 -0.88 2.02 19.76
C ARG A 195 0.59 1.66 19.96
N PHE A 196 1.31 1.30 18.90
CA PHE A 196 2.75 1.01 18.98
C PHE A 196 3.58 2.22 19.37
N THR A 197 3.18 3.41 18.92
CA THR A 197 3.90 4.67 19.20
C THR A 197 3.64 5.19 20.62
N TYR A 198 2.42 5.05 21.14
CA TYR A 198 2.02 5.68 22.40
C TYR A 198 1.84 4.71 23.56
N TYR A 199 1.49 3.45 23.31
CA TYR A 199 1.25 2.43 24.35
C TYR A 199 2.40 1.42 24.49
N ALA A 200 3.37 1.48 23.60
CA ALA A 200 4.60 0.72 23.67
C ALA A 200 5.80 1.66 23.55
N VAL A 201 7.00 1.11 23.75
CA VAL A 201 8.25 1.88 23.68
C VAL A 201 9.05 1.36 22.50
N SER A 202 9.35 2.21 21.53
CA SER A 202 10.23 1.84 20.42
C SER A 202 11.68 2.07 20.84
N LEU A 203 12.48 1.01 20.87
CA LEU A 203 13.90 1.09 21.24
C LEU A 203 14.77 1.64 20.10
N ALA A 204 14.34 1.52 18.83
CA ALA A 204 15.16 2.00 17.71
C ALA A 204 15.40 3.52 17.74
N PRO A 205 14.37 4.37 17.94
CA PRO A 205 14.57 5.81 18.12
C PRO A 205 15.35 6.17 19.39
N LEU A 206 15.27 5.32 20.43
CA LEU A 206 16.01 5.51 21.68
C LEU A 206 17.52 5.34 21.49
N VAL A 207 17.94 4.42 20.61
CA VAL A 207 19.35 4.10 20.33
C VAL A 207 19.89 4.88 19.13
N VAL A 208 19.06 5.12 18.13
CA VAL A 208 19.43 5.82 16.89
C VAL A 208 18.77 7.20 16.87
N TYR A 209 19.48 8.17 17.44
CA TYR A 209 19.03 9.57 17.46
C TYR A 209 19.12 10.18 16.06
N LEU A 210 17.94 10.54 15.51
CA LEU A 210 17.84 11.37 14.30
C LEU A 210 17.57 12.81 14.74
N PRO A 211 18.55 13.73 14.61
CA PRO A 211 18.40 15.09 15.11
C PRO A 211 17.17 15.78 14.49
N GLY A 212 16.30 16.30 15.36
CA GLY A 212 15.08 17.01 15.01
C GLY A 212 13.83 16.14 14.87
N LEU A 213 13.93 14.84 14.58
CA LEU A 213 12.74 14.01 14.41
C LEU A 213 12.21 13.52 15.76
N PRO A 214 10.95 13.81 16.13
CA PRO A 214 10.37 13.22 17.33
C PRO A 214 10.25 11.71 17.12
N GLU A 215 10.59 10.93 18.15
CA GLU A 215 10.55 9.46 18.09
C GLU A 215 9.19 8.94 17.62
N THR A 216 8.12 9.62 18.03
CA THR A 216 6.75 9.28 17.64
C THR A 216 6.50 9.44 16.13
N ALA A 217 7.21 10.35 15.46
CA ALA A 217 7.07 10.53 14.01
C ALA A 217 7.80 9.44 13.19
N THR A 218 8.66 8.62 13.79
CA THR A 218 9.42 7.61 13.04
C THR A 218 8.51 6.52 12.46
N LEU A 219 7.65 5.91 13.28
CA LEU A 219 6.71 4.86 12.85
C LEU A 219 5.61 5.41 11.94
N PHE A 220 5.06 6.58 12.23
CA PHE A 220 4.10 7.24 11.34
C PHE A 220 4.76 7.61 10.01
N GLY A 221 5.97 8.18 10.04
CA GLY A 221 6.76 8.51 8.87
C GLY A 221 7.02 7.28 8.01
N TRP A 222 7.40 6.16 8.63
CA TRP A 222 7.50 4.88 7.95
C TRP A 222 6.18 4.48 7.28
N ALA A 223 5.05 4.49 8.00
CA ALA A 223 3.76 4.16 7.40
C ALA A 223 3.41 5.06 6.21
N PHE A 224 3.68 6.37 6.32
CA PHE A 224 3.45 7.35 5.26
C PHE A 224 4.41 7.22 4.06
N LEU A 225 5.61 6.66 4.23
CA LEU A 225 6.55 6.40 3.12
C LEU A 225 5.97 5.46 2.05
N ASN A 226 4.92 4.69 2.36
CA ASN A 226 4.19 3.93 1.36
C ASN A 226 3.61 4.82 0.24
N LEU A 227 3.12 6.02 0.56
CA LEU A 227 2.51 6.92 -0.41
C LEU A 227 3.49 7.35 -1.52
N PRO A 228 4.67 7.95 -1.22
CA PRO A 228 5.62 8.31 -2.26
C PRO A 228 6.13 7.10 -3.04
N ILE A 229 6.24 5.92 -2.41
CA ILE A 229 6.62 4.69 -3.12
C ILE A 229 5.56 4.31 -4.16
N TYR A 230 4.28 4.29 -3.80
CA TYR A 230 3.20 4.02 -4.75
C TYR A 230 3.07 5.11 -5.83
N LEU A 231 3.32 6.38 -5.49
CA LEU A 231 3.35 7.46 -6.47
C LEU A 231 4.50 7.27 -7.48
N LEU A 232 5.68 6.87 -7.04
CA LEU A 232 6.81 6.56 -7.93
C LEU A 232 6.49 5.34 -8.81
N SER A 233 5.87 4.29 -8.26
CA SER A 233 5.38 3.14 -9.04
C SER A 233 4.38 3.57 -10.12
N PHE A 234 3.48 4.50 -9.82
CA PHE A 234 2.58 5.08 -10.82
C PHE A 234 3.32 5.90 -11.88
N VAL A 235 4.37 6.64 -11.51
CA VAL A 235 5.22 7.34 -12.50
C VAL A 235 5.89 6.34 -13.44
N VAL A 236 6.39 5.21 -12.94
CA VAL A 236 6.92 4.13 -13.78
C VAL A 236 5.84 3.66 -14.77
N PHE A 237 4.64 3.35 -14.29
CA PHE A 237 3.51 2.98 -15.16
C PHE A 237 3.21 4.04 -16.23
N ALA A 238 3.14 5.32 -15.85
CA ALA A 238 2.86 6.43 -16.77
C ALA A 238 3.99 6.71 -17.78
N LEU A 239 5.22 6.26 -17.48
CA LEU A 239 6.34 6.28 -18.42
C LEU A 239 6.25 5.10 -19.38
N THR A 240 5.83 3.92 -18.91
CA THR A 240 5.69 2.69 -19.70
C THR A 240 4.51 2.74 -20.66
N PHE A 241 3.39 3.28 -20.21
CA PHE A 241 2.13 3.20 -20.93
C PHE A 241 1.49 4.58 -21.16
N ARG A 242 0.90 4.73 -22.34
CA ARG A 242 0.04 5.84 -22.69
C ARG A 242 -1.41 5.36 -22.71
N GLN A 243 -2.27 6.05 -21.95
CA GLN A 243 -3.71 5.89 -22.07
C GLN A 243 -4.21 6.67 -23.29
N THR A 244 -4.95 6.01 -24.19
CA THR A 244 -5.49 6.59 -25.43
C THR A 244 -6.98 6.90 -25.36
N THR A 245 -7.58 6.87 -24.17
CA THR A 245 -9.01 7.16 -23.96
C THR A 245 -9.38 8.56 -24.48
N PRO A 246 -10.50 8.69 -25.23
CA PRO A 246 -10.89 9.94 -25.88
C PRO A 246 -11.13 11.06 -24.86
N ARG A 247 -10.61 12.25 -25.18
CA ARG A 247 -10.57 13.41 -24.27
C ARG A 247 -11.94 14.11 -24.24
N ARG A 248 -12.74 13.91 -23.18
CA ARG A 248 -14.05 14.55 -23.00
C ARG A 248 -14.02 15.83 -22.16
N ARG A 249 -15.10 16.62 -22.27
CA ARG A 249 -15.28 17.99 -21.73
C ARG A 249 -15.29 18.07 -20.19
N ASN A 250 -15.74 17.03 -19.47
CA ASN A 250 -15.88 17.04 -18.00
C ASN A 250 -15.05 15.93 -17.32
N ARG A 251 -13.73 16.14 -17.23
CA ARG A 251 -12.78 15.16 -16.69
C ARG A 251 -13.00 14.78 -15.21
N LEU A 252 -13.47 15.71 -14.37
CA LEU A 252 -13.65 15.45 -12.94
C LEU A 252 -14.84 14.51 -12.68
N VAL A 253 -15.97 14.76 -13.34
CA VAL A 253 -17.16 13.90 -13.24
C VAL A 253 -16.86 12.49 -13.75
N GLU A 254 -16.04 12.38 -14.78
CA GLU A 254 -15.58 11.12 -15.33
C GLU A 254 -14.67 10.37 -14.35
N LEU A 255 -13.71 11.06 -13.73
CA LEU A 255 -12.84 10.47 -12.71
C LEU A 255 -13.64 9.98 -11.50
N ILE A 256 -14.61 10.75 -11.02
CA ILE A 256 -15.48 10.34 -9.90
C ILE A 256 -16.33 9.12 -10.28
N LYS A 257 -16.87 9.10 -11.51
CA LYS A 257 -17.65 7.95 -12.00
C LYS A 257 -16.80 6.70 -12.17
N ASP A 258 -15.59 6.85 -12.70
CA ASP A 258 -14.65 5.75 -12.88
C ASP A 258 -14.13 5.23 -11.52
N GLU A 259 -13.96 6.11 -10.52
CA GLU A 259 -13.58 5.74 -9.15
C GLU A 259 -14.68 4.96 -8.42
N LEU A 260 -15.96 5.32 -8.63
CA LEU A 260 -17.11 4.65 -7.99
C LEU A 260 -17.59 3.40 -8.74
N THR A 261 -17.01 3.09 -9.90
CA THR A 261 -17.42 1.93 -10.71
C THR A 261 -16.35 0.84 -10.64
N PRO A 262 -16.69 -0.38 -10.21
CA PRO A 262 -15.76 -1.53 -10.23
C PRO A 262 -15.14 -1.75 -11.62
N CYS A 263 -13.85 -2.13 -11.67
CA CYS A 263 -13.10 -2.15 -12.93
C CYS A 263 -13.72 -3.06 -14.01
N GLY A 264 -14.29 -4.20 -13.63
CA GLY A 264 -14.96 -5.14 -14.56
C GLY A 264 -16.24 -4.60 -15.20
N GLN A 265 -16.91 -3.65 -14.53
CA GLN A 265 -18.17 -3.06 -14.94
C GLN A 265 -18.01 -1.64 -15.52
N GLY A 266 -16.78 -1.13 -15.51
CA GLY A 266 -16.38 0.14 -16.09
C GLY A 266 -16.19 0.06 -17.61
N ARG A 267 -15.64 1.14 -18.18
CA ARG A 267 -15.39 1.25 -19.63
C ARG A 267 -14.24 0.34 -20.07
N ASP A 268 -13.89 0.32 -21.35
CA ASP A 268 -12.67 -0.38 -21.81
C ASP A 268 -11.42 0.51 -21.61
N LEU A 269 -10.33 -0.06 -21.09
CA LEU A 269 -9.06 0.65 -20.90
C LEU A 269 -8.19 0.39 -22.13
N ARG A 270 -7.88 1.43 -22.89
CA ARG A 270 -6.95 1.31 -24.02
C ARG A 270 -5.58 1.79 -23.60
N ILE A 271 -4.63 0.86 -23.65
CA ILE A 271 -3.25 1.08 -23.23
C ILE A 271 -2.33 0.81 -24.43
N GLU A 272 -1.39 1.73 -24.65
CA GLU A 272 -0.36 1.63 -25.68
C GLU A 272 1.02 1.74 -25.03
N ARG A 273 1.95 0.86 -25.40
CA ARG A 273 3.30 0.84 -24.81
C ARG A 273 4.17 1.92 -25.43
N ARG A 274 4.77 2.77 -24.60
CA ARG A 274 5.71 3.81 -25.05
C ARG A 274 7.11 3.23 -25.18
N GLN A 275 7.64 3.22 -26.40
CA GLN A 275 9.00 2.70 -26.67
C GLN A 275 10.13 3.72 -26.43
N ASP A 276 9.86 5.02 -26.45
CA ASP A 276 10.89 6.07 -26.43
C ASP A 276 11.68 6.23 -25.11
N ARG A 277 11.33 5.52 -24.04
CA ARG A 277 11.86 5.77 -22.68
C ARG A 277 12.30 4.52 -21.91
N LYS A 278 12.71 3.47 -22.62
CA LYS A 278 13.09 2.17 -22.00
C LYS A 278 14.17 2.31 -20.92
N PHE A 279 15.22 3.09 -21.16
CA PHE A 279 16.29 3.29 -20.18
C PHE A 279 15.78 3.93 -18.88
N LEU A 280 15.01 5.03 -18.99
CA LEU A 280 14.45 5.72 -17.82
C LEU A 280 13.43 4.86 -17.07
N GLN A 281 12.63 4.07 -17.80
CA GLN A 281 11.69 3.11 -17.21
C GLN A 281 12.43 2.05 -16.39
N HIS A 282 13.50 1.45 -16.93
CA HIS A 282 14.29 0.46 -16.20
C HIS A 282 15.03 1.07 -15.00
N LEU A 283 15.66 2.22 -15.16
CA LEU A 283 16.37 2.89 -14.07
C LEU A 283 15.41 3.22 -12.90
N LEU A 284 14.26 3.84 -13.21
CA LEU A 284 13.28 4.20 -12.18
C LEU A 284 12.59 2.96 -11.59
N GLY A 285 12.28 1.95 -12.41
CA GLY A 285 11.72 0.68 -11.94
C GLY A 285 12.66 -0.02 -10.96
N THR A 286 13.96 -0.11 -11.26
CA THR A 286 14.97 -0.67 -10.36
C THR A 286 15.10 0.16 -9.09
N ALA A 287 15.12 1.49 -9.19
CA ALA A 287 15.19 2.37 -8.02
C ALA A 287 13.99 2.18 -7.09
N VAL A 288 12.77 2.11 -7.62
CA VAL A 288 11.55 1.89 -6.82
C VAL A 288 11.57 0.53 -6.12
N ARG A 289 12.09 -0.51 -6.77
CA ARG A 289 12.26 -1.84 -6.14
C ARG A 289 13.25 -1.81 -4.99
N LEU A 290 14.39 -1.13 -5.16
CA LEU A 290 15.38 -0.96 -4.09
C LEU A 290 14.80 -0.18 -2.91
N VAL A 291 14.09 0.92 -3.18
CA VAL A 291 13.41 1.72 -2.14
C VAL A 291 12.32 0.90 -1.43
N GLY A 292 11.53 0.10 -2.17
CA GLY A 292 10.54 -0.81 -1.59
C GLY A 292 11.17 -1.87 -0.68
N GLY A 293 12.28 -2.48 -1.13
CA GLY A 293 13.08 -3.42 -0.32
C GLY A 293 13.62 -2.77 0.96
N LEU A 294 14.18 -1.57 0.85
CA LEU A 294 14.69 -0.82 2.00
C LEU A 294 13.56 -0.42 2.97
N HIS A 295 12.39 -0.08 2.45
CA HIS A 295 11.21 0.23 3.25
C HIS A 295 10.73 -0.96 4.09
N ILE A 296 10.82 -2.18 3.53
CA ILE A 296 10.54 -3.42 4.28
C ILE A 296 11.55 -3.58 5.42
N ILE A 297 12.85 -3.48 5.13
CA ILE A 297 13.93 -3.61 6.13
C ILE A 297 13.79 -2.55 7.23
N LEU A 298 13.48 -1.31 6.86
CA LEU A 298 13.23 -0.26 7.82
C LEU A 298 12.03 -0.59 8.72
N GLY A 299 10.95 -1.13 8.13
CA GLY A 299 9.78 -1.57 8.87
C GLY A 299 10.07 -2.71 9.83
N THR A 300 10.87 -3.70 9.43
CA THR A 300 11.23 -4.83 10.30
C THR A 300 12.06 -4.37 11.50
N VAL A 301 12.99 -3.43 11.30
CA VAL A 301 13.78 -2.85 12.39
C VAL A 301 12.90 -2.01 13.32
N LEU A 302 12.07 -1.10 12.78
CA LEU A 302 11.24 -0.23 13.59
C LEU A 302 10.20 -0.99 14.40
N ILE A 303 9.43 -1.88 13.75
CA ILE A 303 8.40 -2.69 14.41
C ILE A 303 9.02 -3.75 15.32
N GLY A 304 10.16 -4.33 14.94
CA GLY A 304 10.90 -5.29 15.76
C GLY A 304 11.51 -4.69 17.02
N SER A 305 11.77 -3.38 17.02
CA SER A 305 12.29 -2.65 18.18
C SER A 305 11.21 -2.26 19.20
N ILE A 306 9.94 -2.61 18.96
CA ILE A 306 8.85 -2.32 19.89
C ILE A 306 8.98 -3.21 21.12
N ALA A 307 9.15 -2.54 22.26
CA ALA A 307 9.30 -3.11 23.58
C ALA A 307 8.03 -2.93 24.43
N LEU A 308 7.97 -3.65 25.55
CA LEU A 308 6.90 -3.56 26.56
C LEU A 308 5.51 -3.93 26.03
N ILE A 309 5.47 -4.81 25.02
CA ILE A 309 4.26 -5.48 24.56
C ILE A 309 4.37 -6.98 24.84
N PRO A 310 3.51 -7.56 25.70
CA PRO A 310 3.47 -8.99 25.95
C PRO A 310 2.94 -9.76 24.73
N LEU A 311 3.37 -11.01 24.59
CA LEU A 311 2.93 -11.88 23.49
C LEU A 311 1.40 -12.01 23.39
N ALA A 312 0.71 -12.08 24.54
CA ALA A 312 -0.74 -12.19 24.57
C ALA A 312 -1.44 -10.98 23.92
N ASP A 313 -0.85 -9.79 24.02
CA ASP A 313 -1.41 -8.56 23.47
C ASP A 313 -0.99 -8.34 22.00
N SER A 314 0.14 -8.90 21.58
CA SER A 314 0.66 -8.75 20.22
C SER A 314 -0.01 -9.69 19.22
N LEU A 315 -0.39 -10.90 19.61
CA LEU A 315 -1.04 -11.88 18.72
C LEU A 315 -2.33 -11.36 18.07
N PRO A 316 -3.29 -10.77 18.82
CA PRO A 316 -4.47 -10.16 18.20
C PRO A 316 -4.12 -9.07 17.19
N VAL A 317 -3.09 -8.26 17.48
CA VAL A 317 -2.63 -7.21 16.56
C VAL A 317 -2.09 -7.83 15.27
N ILE A 318 -1.23 -8.85 15.37
CA ILE A 318 -0.70 -9.59 14.22
C ILE A 318 -1.85 -10.19 13.39
N TYR A 319 -2.83 -10.84 14.03
CA TYR A 319 -3.98 -11.42 13.32
C TYR A 319 -4.82 -10.35 12.59
N THR A 320 -5.01 -9.17 13.19
CA THR A 320 -5.72 -8.08 12.50
C THR A 320 -4.99 -7.59 11.26
N PHE A 321 -3.66 -7.52 11.30
CA PHE A 321 -2.85 -7.17 10.12
C PHE A 321 -2.95 -8.22 9.02
N VAL A 322 -2.83 -9.51 9.38
CA VAL A 322 -2.94 -10.61 8.41
C VAL A 322 -4.34 -10.65 7.79
N PHE A 323 -5.40 -10.49 8.59
CA PHE A 323 -6.77 -10.50 8.09
C PHE A 323 -7.06 -9.29 7.19
N ALA A 324 -6.61 -8.09 7.60
CA ALA A 324 -6.69 -6.90 6.76
C ALA A 324 -5.99 -7.13 5.41
N ALA A 325 -4.78 -7.69 5.44
CA ALA A 325 -4.01 -8.00 4.24
C ALA A 325 -4.74 -8.97 3.31
N ILE A 326 -5.27 -10.08 3.84
CA ILE A 326 -6.03 -11.06 3.05
C ILE A 326 -7.24 -10.41 2.37
N LEU A 327 -8.01 -9.61 3.11
CA LEU A 327 -9.19 -8.92 2.56
C LEU A 327 -8.82 -7.92 1.47
N THR A 328 -7.79 -7.10 1.70
CA THR A 328 -7.31 -6.16 0.69
C THR A 328 -6.73 -6.86 -0.54
N ARG A 329 -6.07 -8.01 -0.36
CA ARG A 329 -5.59 -8.84 -1.47
C ARG A 329 -6.74 -9.40 -2.29
N ALA A 330 -7.81 -9.87 -1.64
CA ALA A 330 -9.00 -10.36 -2.32
C ALA A 330 -9.66 -9.26 -3.18
N ILE A 331 -9.80 -8.05 -2.65
CA ILE A 331 -10.35 -6.90 -3.38
C ILE A 331 -9.45 -6.53 -4.56
N LEU A 332 -8.14 -6.45 -4.34
CA LEU A 332 -7.18 -6.14 -5.40
C LEU A 332 -7.25 -7.16 -6.53
N SER A 333 -7.25 -8.47 -6.21
CA SER A 333 -7.38 -9.52 -7.21
C SER A 333 -8.70 -9.45 -7.96
N TYR A 334 -9.81 -9.14 -7.27
CA TYR A 334 -11.11 -8.92 -7.91
C TYR A 334 -11.07 -7.77 -8.92
N GLU A 335 -10.53 -6.60 -8.52
CA GLU A 335 -10.45 -5.43 -9.39
C GLU A 335 -9.50 -5.63 -10.57
N LEU A 336 -8.36 -6.29 -10.37
CA LEU A 336 -7.41 -6.61 -11.44
C LEU A 336 -8.00 -7.58 -12.47
N ASN A 337 -8.74 -8.60 -12.02
CA ASN A 337 -9.46 -9.52 -12.92
C ASN A 337 -10.52 -8.78 -13.74
N GLY A 338 -11.25 -7.85 -13.12
CA GLY A 338 -12.17 -6.97 -13.82
C GLY A 338 -11.48 -6.08 -14.84
N LEU A 339 -10.33 -5.49 -14.45
CA LEU A 339 -9.54 -4.62 -15.31
C LEU A 339 -8.95 -5.37 -16.51
N ALA A 340 -8.45 -6.59 -16.32
CA ALA A 340 -7.88 -7.44 -17.37
C ALA A 340 -8.88 -7.72 -18.48
N ARG A 341 -10.11 -8.11 -18.13
CA ARG A 341 -11.20 -8.34 -19.10
C ARG A 341 -11.58 -7.13 -19.92
N ARG A 342 -11.36 -5.92 -19.38
CA ARG A 342 -11.73 -4.64 -20.01
C ARG A 342 -10.56 -3.93 -20.65
N THR A 343 -9.35 -4.47 -20.57
CA THR A 343 -8.16 -3.84 -21.13
C THR A 343 -7.95 -4.33 -22.56
N LYS A 344 -7.92 -3.40 -23.51
CA LYS A 344 -7.66 -3.68 -24.94
C LYS A 344 -6.32 -3.07 -25.31
N ARG A 345 -5.39 -3.89 -25.80
CA ARG A 345 -4.04 -3.48 -26.22
C ARG A 345 -4.07 -3.05 -27.69
N SER A 346 -3.46 -1.91 -28.02
CA SER A 346 -3.45 -1.41 -29.42
C SER A 346 -2.79 -2.39 -30.39
N ASP A 347 -1.70 -3.05 -29.97
CA ASP A 347 -0.99 -4.07 -30.76
C ASP A 347 -1.90 -5.24 -31.19
N GLN A 348 -2.93 -5.53 -30.40
CA GLN A 348 -3.91 -6.60 -30.64
C GLN A 348 -5.11 -6.11 -31.48
N ILE A 349 -5.43 -4.81 -31.40
CA ILE A 349 -6.48 -4.17 -32.21
C ILE A 349 -6.03 -4.10 -33.68
N ASP A 350 -4.78 -3.71 -33.95
CA ASP A 350 -4.28 -3.61 -35.32
C ASP A 350 -4.21 -4.98 -36.01
N SER A 351 -3.90 -6.04 -35.27
CA SER A 351 -3.92 -7.42 -35.79
C SER A 351 -5.35 -7.92 -36.02
N GLN A 352 -6.31 -7.70 -35.11
CA GLN A 352 -7.72 -8.06 -35.34
C GLN A 352 -8.38 -7.27 -36.47
N THR A 353 -8.07 -5.98 -36.61
CA THR A 353 -8.61 -5.13 -37.68
C THR A 353 -7.98 -5.50 -39.03
N SER A 354 -6.69 -5.86 -39.04
CA SER A 354 -6.01 -6.38 -40.24
C SER A 354 -6.62 -7.71 -40.71
N TYR A 355 -6.89 -8.65 -39.80
CA TYR A 355 -7.60 -9.90 -40.15
C TYR A 355 -9.03 -9.64 -40.64
N SER A 356 -9.79 -8.75 -40.00
CA SER A 356 -11.16 -8.42 -40.42
C SER A 356 -11.22 -7.79 -41.82
N ASN A 357 -10.25 -6.93 -42.16
CA ASN A 357 -10.17 -6.29 -43.48
C ASN A 357 -9.71 -7.25 -44.60
N VAL A 358 -9.03 -8.35 -44.26
CA VAL A 358 -8.66 -9.40 -45.22
C VAL A 358 -9.86 -10.28 -45.59
N TYR A 359 -10.85 -10.43 -44.72
CA TYR A 359 -12.09 -11.17 -45.05
C TYR A 359 -13.12 -10.32 -45.81
N GLU A 360 -13.08 -8.99 -45.68
CA GLU A 360 -14.06 -8.10 -46.34
C GLU A 360 -13.70 -7.77 -47.80
N THR A 361 -12.45 -8.01 -48.23
CA THR A 361 -12.02 -7.77 -49.63
C THR A 361 -12.19 -8.96 -50.58
N HIS A 362 -12.67 -10.12 -50.10
CA HIS A 362 -12.96 -11.30 -50.92
C HIS A 362 -14.45 -11.55 -51.22
N ALA A 363 -15.35 -10.62 -50.89
CA ALA A 363 -16.72 -10.63 -51.41
C ALA A 363 -16.74 -10.10 -52.86
N LEU A 364 -16.17 -10.90 -53.77
CA LEU A 364 -16.35 -10.73 -55.21
C LEU A 364 -17.84 -10.78 -55.54
N GLN A 365 -18.29 -9.77 -56.29
CA GLN A 365 -19.63 -9.61 -56.84
C GLN A 365 -20.20 -10.92 -57.42
N PRO A 366 -21.50 -11.20 -57.24
CA PRO A 366 -22.13 -12.32 -57.93
C PRO A 366 -22.14 -12.04 -59.45
N LYS A 367 -21.38 -12.86 -60.20
CA LYS A 367 -21.41 -12.87 -61.68
C LYS A 367 -22.82 -13.20 -62.17
N GLN A 368 -23.42 -12.25 -62.86
CA GLN A 368 -24.66 -12.40 -63.60
C GLN A 368 -24.38 -13.23 -64.87
N TYR A 369 -24.82 -14.48 -64.90
CA TYR A 369 -24.74 -15.35 -66.08
C TYR A 369 -25.86 -14.98 -67.06
N ASN A 370 -25.49 -14.34 -68.19
CA ASN A 370 -26.37 -14.21 -69.34
C ASN A 370 -26.22 -15.45 -70.23
N SER A 371 -27.31 -16.21 -70.34
CA SER A 371 -27.45 -17.33 -71.27
C SER A 371 -27.45 -16.84 -72.72
N LEU A 372 -26.44 -17.23 -73.49
CA LEU A 372 -26.42 -17.14 -74.94
C LEU A 372 -27.45 -18.12 -75.51
N LYS A 373 -28.49 -17.60 -76.17
CA LYS A 373 -29.34 -18.37 -77.08
C LYS A 373 -28.61 -18.53 -78.40
N GLN A 374 -28.44 -19.79 -78.77
CA GLN A 374 -27.88 -20.28 -80.02
C GLN A 374 -28.92 -20.12 -81.14
N SER A 375 -28.50 -19.53 -82.26
CA SER A 375 -29.24 -19.55 -83.52
C SER A 375 -29.00 -20.88 -84.23
N ASP A 376 -30.08 -21.59 -84.53
CA ASP A 376 -30.43 -22.09 -85.87
C ASP A 376 -31.95 -22.34 -85.92
#